data_AF-A0A7W9SFE6-F1
#
_entry.id   AF-A0A7W9SFE6-F1
#
_cell.length_a   1.000
_cell.length_b   1.000
_cell.length_c   1.000
_cell.angle_alpha   90.00
_cell.angle_beta   90.00
_cell.angle_gamma   90.00
#
_symmetry.space_group_name_H-M   'P 1'
#
loop_
_entity.id
_entity.type
_entity.pdbx_description
1 polymer ?
#
loop_
_entity_poly.entity_id
_entity_poly.type
_entity_poly.pdbx_seq_one_letter_code
_entity_poly.pdbx_strand_id
1 'polypeptide(L)'
;MEKLEVLENSLKNSSQINIMHRIDRVLFSHAGLSTEFVKSLNKKLLDGNIDEVLHSVNTASQDKLWNDESPLWLRALDVRRKAFRGEKYKQVVGHTPVEKIMEQGGMIFTDVFSTDREGTQIGESTMVVIDSETGEYEVAEV
;
A
#
# COMPACT_ATOMS: atom_id res chain seq x y z
N MET A 1 -2.11 -9.82 22.69
CA MET A 1 -1.05 -10.59 22.02
C MET A 1 -1.53 -11.96 21.53
N GLU A 2 -2.43 -12.63 22.25
CA GLU A 2 -2.90 -14.00 21.95
C GLU A 2 -3.48 -14.24 20.53
N LYS A 3 -4.26 -13.30 19.96
CA LYS A 3 -4.89 -13.51 18.63
C LYS A 3 -3.94 -13.39 17.44
N LEU A 4 -2.89 -12.56 17.54
CA LEU A 4 -1.91 -12.42 16.45
C LEU A 4 -1.06 -13.68 16.34
N GLU A 5 -0.63 -14.22 17.48
CA GLU A 5 0.09 -15.48 17.53
C GLU A 5 -0.76 -16.66 17.02
N VAL A 6 -2.05 -16.69 17.34
CA VAL A 6 -2.99 -17.67 16.76
C VAL A 6 -3.07 -17.52 15.23
N LEU A 7 -3.16 -16.30 14.72
CA LEU A 7 -3.17 -16.05 13.28
C LEU A 7 -1.86 -16.52 12.64
N GLU A 8 -0.71 -16.11 13.16
CA GLU A 8 0.62 -16.50 12.68
C GLU A 8 0.79 -18.02 12.60
N ASN A 9 0.39 -18.73 13.66
CA ASN A 9 0.48 -20.19 13.72
C ASN A 9 -0.52 -20.91 12.81
N SER A 10 -1.60 -20.25 12.38
CA SER A 10 -2.60 -20.83 11.47
C SER A 10 -2.25 -20.69 9.99
N LEU A 11 -1.31 -19.81 9.65
CA LEU A 11 -0.95 -19.50 8.27
C LEU A 11 0.07 -20.50 7.73
N LYS A 12 -0.04 -20.80 6.44
CA LYS A 12 0.92 -21.67 5.74
C LYS A 12 2.27 -20.97 5.54
N ASN A 13 2.26 -19.64 5.48
CA ASN A 13 3.43 -18.82 5.30
C ASN A 13 3.25 -17.49 6.03
N SER A 14 4.22 -17.10 6.85
CA SER A 14 4.19 -15.83 7.60
C SER A 14 4.14 -14.59 6.69
N SER A 15 4.59 -14.68 5.44
CA SER A 15 4.45 -13.59 4.46
C SER A 15 3.00 -13.24 4.12
N GLN A 16 2.02 -14.06 4.50
CA GLN A 16 0.59 -13.78 4.30
C GLN A 16 0.07 -12.63 5.19
N ILE A 17 0.83 -12.21 6.21
CA ILE A 17 0.50 -11.05 7.08
C ILE A 17 1.45 -9.86 6.84
N ASN A 18 2.13 -9.84 5.70
CA ASN A 18 2.98 -8.71 5.36
C ASN A 18 2.16 -7.40 5.29
N ILE A 19 2.80 -6.30 5.65
CA ILE A 19 2.24 -4.95 5.53
C ILE A 19 2.19 -4.54 4.06
N MET A 20 3.19 -4.97 3.29
CA MET A 20 3.28 -4.71 1.87
C MET A 20 3.59 -5.99 1.10
N HIS A 21 2.76 -6.26 0.11
CA HIS A 21 2.88 -7.39 -0.79
C HIS A 21 3.38 -6.93 -2.16
N ARG A 22 4.08 -7.82 -2.86
CA ARG A 22 4.52 -7.61 -4.23
C ARG A 22 4.06 -8.76 -5.09
N ILE A 23 3.50 -8.42 -6.25
CA ILE A 23 3.27 -9.34 -7.35
C ILE A 23 3.90 -8.69 -8.57
N ASP A 24 4.95 -9.29 -9.12
CA ASP A 24 5.73 -8.78 -10.25
C ASP A 24 6.20 -7.33 -10.09
N ARG A 25 5.56 -6.37 -10.76
CA ARG A 25 5.88 -4.94 -10.71
C ARG A 25 4.82 -4.11 -9.96
N VAL A 26 3.87 -4.75 -9.30
CA VAL A 26 2.82 -4.09 -8.52
C VAL A 26 3.02 -4.34 -7.03
N LEU A 27 2.95 -3.27 -6.25
CA LEU A 27 3.03 -3.30 -4.79
C LEU A 27 1.64 -3.01 -4.20
N PHE A 28 1.21 -3.83 -3.26
CA PHE A 28 -0.08 -3.71 -2.58
C PHE A 28 0.17 -3.38 -1.11
N SER A 29 -0.44 -2.30 -0.63
CA SER A 29 -0.37 -1.90 0.79
C SER A 29 -1.60 -1.10 1.16
N HIS A 30 -1.78 -0.82 2.45
CA HIS A 30 -2.89 0.02 2.89
C HIS A 30 -2.74 1.45 2.38
N ALA A 31 -1.62 2.12 2.65
CA ALA A 31 -1.45 3.56 2.43
C ALA A 31 -0.38 3.96 1.39
N GLY A 32 0.47 3.02 0.96
CA GLY A 32 1.53 3.27 -0.01
C GLY A 32 2.91 3.53 0.61
N LEU A 33 3.96 3.21 -0.14
CA LEU A 33 5.35 3.39 0.26
C LEU A 33 5.93 4.66 -0.38
N SER A 34 6.33 5.64 0.46
CA SER A 34 7.04 6.84 0.03
C SER A 34 8.56 6.68 0.09
N THR A 35 9.29 7.55 -0.62
CA THR A 35 10.76 7.58 -0.56
C THR A 35 11.26 8.02 0.82
N GLU A 36 10.49 8.87 1.48
CA GLU A 36 10.71 9.44 2.80
C GLU A 36 10.69 8.35 3.87
N PHE A 37 9.73 7.41 3.79
CA PHE A 37 9.69 6.27 4.69
C PHE A 37 10.86 5.31 4.48
N VAL A 38 11.21 4.99 3.23
CA VAL A 38 12.39 4.16 2.94
C VAL A 38 13.67 4.78 3.53
N LYS A 39 13.83 6.11 3.40
CA LYS A 39 14.94 6.86 4.02
C LYS A 39 14.94 6.77 5.54
N SER A 40 13.76 6.78 6.17
CA SER A 40 13.63 6.76 7.64
C SER A 40 13.89 5.37 8.25
N LEU A 41 13.69 4.32 7.46
CA LEU A 41 14.12 2.96 7.79
C LEU A 41 15.64 2.85 7.70
N ASN A 42 16.20 3.08 6.51
CA ASN A 42 17.64 3.05 6.26
C ASN A 42 17.97 3.66 4.89
N LYS A 43 18.78 4.71 4.85
CA LYS A 43 19.16 5.41 3.60
C LYS A 43 19.79 4.49 2.54
N LYS A 44 20.46 3.40 2.93
CA LYS A 44 21.05 2.45 1.98
C LYS A 44 20.00 1.71 1.15
N LEU A 45 18.78 1.59 1.66
CA LEU A 45 17.66 0.94 0.97
C LEU A 45 17.18 1.73 -0.26
N LEU A 46 17.51 3.02 -0.38
CA LEU A 46 17.20 3.81 -1.56
C LEU A 46 17.76 3.23 -2.85
N ASP A 47 18.92 2.56 -2.76
CA ASP A 47 19.62 1.92 -3.87
C ASP A 47 19.51 0.38 -3.81
N GLY A 48 18.90 -0.17 -2.75
CA GLY A 48 18.75 -1.61 -2.53
C GLY A 48 17.81 -2.31 -3.51
N ASN A 49 17.87 -3.64 -3.57
CA ASN A 49 16.88 -4.42 -4.32
C ASN A 49 15.49 -4.22 -3.67
N ILE A 50 14.42 -4.20 -4.48
CA ILE A 50 13.06 -4.04 -3.96
C ILE A 50 12.73 -5.07 -2.88
N ASP A 51 13.16 -6.33 -3.01
CA ASP A 51 12.83 -7.37 -2.03
C ASP A 51 13.48 -7.10 -0.65
N GLU A 52 14.66 -6.47 -0.63
CA GLU A 52 15.32 -6.02 0.60
C GLU A 52 14.55 -4.85 1.25
N VAL A 53 14.04 -3.93 0.42
CA VAL A 53 13.18 -2.83 0.87
C VAL A 53 11.89 -3.41 1.49
N LEU A 54 11.23 -4.33 0.80
CA LEU A 54 9.99 -4.95 1.28
C LEU A 54 10.21 -5.73 2.58
N HIS A 55 11.32 -6.47 2.67
CA HIS A 55 11.68 -7.16 3.90
C HIS A 55 11.86 -6.18 5.05
N SER A 56 12.55 -5.05 4.82
CA SER A 56 12.76 -4.01 5.84
C SER A 56 11.47 -3.32 6.26
N VAL A 57 10.53 -3.12 5.33
CA VAL A 57 9.20 -2.57 5.61
C VAL A 57 8.37 -3.56 6.44
N ASN A 58 8.32 -4.82 6.02
CA ASN A 58 7.48 -5.86 6.66
C ASN A 58 8.00 -6.30 8.03
N THR A 59 9.28 -6.05 8.34
CA THR A 59 9.90 -6.33 9.64
C THR A 59 10.13 -5.09 10.48
N ALA A 60 9.65 -3.92 10.04
CA ALA A 60 9.78 -2.67 10.79
C ALA A 60 9.06 -2.78 12.15
N SER A 61 9.66 -2.18 13.18
CA SER A 61 9.04 -2.13 14.50
C SER A 61 7.74 -1.31 14.48
N GLN A 62 6.87 -1.54 15.47
CA GLN A 62 5.60 -0.80 15.59
C GLN A 62 5.84 0.72 15.70
N ASP A 63 6.84 1.12 16.46
CA ASP A 63 7.33 2.49 16.62
C ASP A 63 7.83 3.10 15.31
N LYS A 64 8.38 2.30 14.40
CA LYS A 64 8.69 2.75 13.03
C LYS A 64 7.46 2.82 12.15
N LEU A 65 6.46 1.96 12.33
CA LEU A 65 5.24 1.95 11.52
C LEU A 65 4.19 2.97 11.99
N TRP A 66 4.25 3.40 13.24
CA TRP A 66 3.36 4.40 13.84
C TRP A 66 3.78 5.83 13.46
N ASN A 67 3.79 6.12 12.16
CA ASN A 67 4.08 7.45 11.63
C ASN A 67 3.30 7.73 10.34
N ASP A 68 3.03 9.01 10.05
CA ASP A 68 2.21 9.46 8.91
C ASP A 68 2.87 9.30 7.52
N GLU A 69 4.09 8.77 7.46
CA GLU A 69 4.77 8.41 6.20
C GLU A 69 4.77 6.89 5.98
N SER A 70 4.33 6.10 6.95
CA SER A 70 4.39 4.64 6.88
C SER A 70 3.36 4.10 5.90
N PRO A 71 3.58 2.90 5.33
CA PRO A 71 2.61 2.24 4.45
C PRO A 71 1.30 1.85 5.13
N LEU A 72 1.13 2.13 6.43
CA LEU A 72 -0.13 2.00 7.15
C LEU A 72 -0.88 3.34 7.28
N TRP A 73 -0.20 4.48 7.30
CA TRP A 73 -0.81 5.77 7.68
C TRP A 73 -0.57 6.91 6.68
N LEU A 74 0.16 6.64 5.60
CA LEU A 74 0.45 7.64 4.59
C LEU A 74 -0.80 8.25 3.97
N ARG A 75 -0.99 9.56 4.14
CA ARG A 75 -2.01 10.36 3.45
C ARG A 75 -1.45 10.99 2.19
N ALA A 76 -1.11 10.14 1.21
CA ALA A 76 -0.32 10.54 0.04
C ALA A 76 -0.93 11.71 -0.76
N LEU A 77 -2.27 11.81 -0.83
CA LEU A 77 -2.97 12.90 -1.51
C LEU A 77 -2.77 14.25 -0.79
N ASP A 78 -2.87 14.28 0.55
CA ASP A 78 -2.75 15.49 1.37
C ASP A 78 -1.35 16.09 1.28
N VAL A 79 -0.32 15.24 1.44
CA VAL A 79 1.09 15.65 1.43
C VAL A 79 1.74 15.58 0.04
N ARG A 80 0.97 15.27 -1.00
CA ARG A 80 1.39 15.14 -2.41
C ARG A 80 2.64 14.27 -2.58
N ARG A 81 2.69 13.14 -1.86
CA ARG A 81 3.80 12.19 -1.92
C ARG A 81 3.72 11.39 -3.21
N LYS A 82 4.90 10.96 -3.69
CA LYS A 82 5.03 10.05 -4.83
C LYS A 82 5.41 8.67 -4.32
N ALA A 83 4.96 7.64 -5.03
CA ALA A 83 5.38 6.27 -4.85
C ALA A 83 6.91 6.17 -4.91
N PHE A 84 7.49 5.47 -3.94
CA PHE A 84 8.88 5.04 -4.02
C PHE A 84 9.09 4.22 -5.29
N ARG A 85 10.00 4.68 -6.15
CA ARG A 85 10.31 4.07 -7.45
C ARG A 85 9.08 3.85 -8.34
N GLY A 86 8.16 4.83 -8.36
CA GLY A 86 6.93 4.79 -9.16
C GLY A 86 7.14 4.61 -10.67
N GLU A 87 8.36 4.87 -11.17
CA GLU A 87 8.75 4.59 -12.56
C GLU A 87 9.01 3.10 -12.85
N LYS A 88 9.15 2.28 -11.81
CA LYS A 88 9.39 0.82 -11.91
C LYS A 88 8.29 -0.01 -11.29
N TYR A 89 7.65 0.52 -10.24
CA TYR A 89 6.65 -0.19 -9.46
C TYR A 89 5.40 0.64 -9.30
N LYS A 90 4.29 0.16 -9.85
CA LYS A 90 2.96 0.72 -9.57
C LYS A 90 2.55 0.30 -8.16
N GLN A 91 1.88 1.19 -7.42
CA GLN A 91 1.34 0.84 -6.11
C GLN A 91 -0.18 0.90 -6.11
N VAL A 92 -0.85 -0.10 -5.54
CA VAL A 92 -2.30 -0.12 -5.32
C VAL A 92 -2.56 0.07 -3.82
N VAL A 93 -3.38 1.07 -3.48
CA VAL A 93 -3.58 1.53 -2.10
C VAL A 93 -5.06 1.80 -1.79
N GLY A 94 -5.43 1.68 -0.51
CA GLY A 94 -6.82 1.80 -0.04
C GLY A 94 -7.00 2.56 1.27
N HIS A 95 -6.04 3.39 1.70
CA HIS A 95 -6.13 4.13 2.98
C HIS A 95 -7.00 5.39 2.90
N THR A 96 -7.02 6.04 1.73
CA THR A 96 -7.71 7.32 1.54
C THR A 96 -8.96 7.10 0.71
N PRO A 97 -10.16 7.33 1.28
CA PRO A 97 -11.40 7.31 0.51
C PRO A 97 -11.35 8.29 -0.66
N VAL A 98 -11.78 7.84 -1.83
CA VAL A 98 -11.83 8.64 -3.06
C VAL A 98 -13.18 8.46 -3.75
N GLU A 99 -13.65 9.49 -4.46
CA GLU A 99 -14.93 9.43 -5.15
C GLU A 99 -14.90 8.43 -6.33
N LYS A 100 -13.74 8.25 -6.95
CA LYS A 100 -13.49 7.37 -8.09
C LYS A 100 -12.09 6.77 -8.02
N ILE A 101 -11.90 5.63 -8.68
CA ILE A 101 -10.55 5.08 -8.86
C ILE A 101 -9.70 6.12 -9.58
N MET A 102 -8.55 6.46 -8.99
CA MET A 102 -7.66 7.46 -9.55
C MET A 102 -6.19 7.07 -9.37
N GLU A 103 -5.35 7.53 -10.30
CA GLU A 103 -3.91 7.40 -10.19
C GLU A 103 -3.26 8.76 -9.94
N GLN A 104 -2.45 8.86 -8.89
CA GLN A 104 -1.66 10.04 -8.60
C GLN A 104 -0.29 9.66 -8.03
N GLY A 105 0.77 10.25 -8.56
CA GLY A 105 2.13 10.08 -8.03
C GLY A 105 2.66 8.64 -8.10
N GLY A 106 2.13 7.80 -9.00
CA GLY A 106 2.50 6.38 -9.12
C GLY A 106 1.74 5.44 -8.19
N MET A 107 0.70 5.94 -7.50
CA MET A 107 -0.22 5.17 -6.67
C MET A 107 -1.62 5.18 -7.30
N ILE A 108 -2.27 4.03 -7.35
CA ILE A 108 -3.67 3.83 -7.72
C ILE A 108 -4.48 3.73 -6.43
N PHE A 109 -5.37 4.68 -6.21
CA PHE A 109 -6.25 4.76 -5.05
C PHE A 109 -7.56 4.05 -5.36
N THR A 110 -7.89 3.03 -4.55
CA THR A 110 -9.01 2.11 -4.84
C THR A 110 -10.07 2.08 -3.74
N ASP A 111 -9.97 2.94 -2.72
CA ASP A 111 -10.94 3.00 -1.64
C ASP A 111 -12.18 3.83 -2.04
N VAL A 112 -13.01 3.26 -2.91
CA VAL A 112 -14.25 3.87 -3.43
C VAL A 112 -15.52 3.37 -2.72
N PHE A 113 -15.41 2.29 -1.94
CA PHE A 113 -16.52 1.68 -1.20
C PHE A 113 -16.73 2.26 0.22
N SER A 114 -15.84 3.13 0.68
CA SER A 114 -15.94 3.74 2.01
C SER A 114 -17.19 4.59 2.17
N THR A 115 -17.67 4.68 3.41
CA THR A 115 -18.82 5.51 3.79
C THR A 115 -18.40 6.65 4.71
N ASP A 116 -19.15 7.74 4.69
CA ASP A 116 -19.04 8.79 5.70
C ASP A 116 -19.61 8.34 7.06
N ARG A 117 -19.58 9.25 8.04
CA ARG A 117 -20.08 8.98 9.40
C ARG A 117 -21.57 8.62 9.46
N GLU A 118 -22.35 9.04 8.47
CA GLU A 118 -23.79 8.80 8.38
C GLU A 118 -24.10 7.53 7.59
N GLY A 119 -23.08 6.83 7.09
CA GLY A 119 -23.22 5.64 6.26
C GLY A 119 -23.47 5.94 4.78
N THR A 120 -23.33 7.19 4.34
CA THR A 120 -23.44 7.57 2.93
C THR A 120 -22.17 7.15 2.20
N GLN A 121 -22.31 6.44 1.07
CA GLN A 121 -21.17 6.07 0.25
C GLN A 121 -20.44 7.32 -0.26
N ILE A 122 -19.12 7.32 -0.16
CA ILE A 122 -18.26 8.44 -0.60
C ILE A 122 -18.00 8.34 -2.11
N GLY A 123 -17.65 7.16 -2.59
CA GLY A 123 -17.28 6.93 -3.98
C GLY A 123 -18.23 6.06 -4.78
N GLU A 124 -17.69 5.48 -5.83
CA GLU A 124 -18.37 4.56 -6.74
C GLU A 124 -18.24 3.08 -6.30
N SER A 125 -18.93 2.19 -7.01
CA SER A 125 -18.92 0.74 -6.74
C SER A 125 -18.18 -0.01 -7.83
N THR A 126 -16.88 0.28 -7.98
CA THR A 126 -16.04 -0.27 -9.04
C THR A 126 -14.76 -0.90 -8.48
N MET A 127 -14.20 -1.87 -9.20
CA MET A 127 -12.94 -2.52 -8.86
C MET A 127 -11.86 -2.26 -9.90
N VAL A 128 -10.60 -2.45 -9.50
CA VAL A 128 -9.45 -2.44 -10.41
C VAL A 128 -9.11 -3.86 -10.82
N VAL A 129 -8.95 -4.08 -12.13
CA VAL A 129 -8.25 -5.25 -12.68
C VAL A 129 -6.90 -4.76 -13.20
N ILE A 130 -5.81 -5.28 -12.64
CA ILE A 130 -4.45 -4.84 -12.97
C ILE A 130 -3.59 -6.02 -13.43
N ASP A 131 -2.90 -5.83 -14.55
CA ASP A 131 -1.83 -6.72 -15.00
C ASP A 131 -0.59 -6.43 -14.13
N SER A 132 -0.15 -7.44 -13.36
CA SER A 132 0.97 -7.28 -12.45
C SER A 132 2.33 -7.13 -13.14
N GLU A 133 2.49 -7.65 -14.37
CA GLU A 133 3.73 -7.58 -15.13
C GLU A 133 3.95 -6.22 -15.77
N THR A 134 2.88 -5.64 -16.34
CA THR A 134 2.92 -4.36 -17.06
C THR A 134 2.56 -3.17 -16.17
N GLY A 135 1.70 -3.38 -15.17
CA GLY A 135 1.11 -2.32 -14.34
C GLY A 135 -0.03 -1.56 -15.03
N GLU A 136 -0.46 -1.99 -16.22
CA GLU A 136 -1.66 -1.48 -16.89
C GLU A 136 -2.91 -1.98 -16.16
N TYR A 137 -3.93 -1.14 -16.05
CA TYR A 137 -5.15 -1.47 -15.33
C TYR A 137 -6.39 -0.94 -16.03
N GLU A 138 -7.51 -1.60 -15.74
CA GLU A 138 -8.84 -1.17 -16.13
C GLU A 138 -9.76 -1.11 -14.90
N VAL A 139 -10.83 -0.33 -15.04
CA VAL A 139 -11.88 -0.20 -14.03
C VAL A 139 -13.07 -1.06 -14.45
N ALA A 140 -13.50 -1.94 -13.56
CA ALA A 140 -14.64 -2.84 -13.76
C ALA A 140 -15.80 -2.45 -12.82
N GLU A 141 -17.01 -2.38 -13.36
CA GLU A 141 -18.23 -2.21 -12.56
C GLU A 141 -18.57 -3.53 -11.83
N VAL A 142 -19.12 -3.40 -10.60
CA VAL A 142 -19.46 -4.52 -9.71
C VAL A 142 -20.97 -4.68 -9.57
#